data_AF-A0A3M5T0I3-F1
#
_entry.id   AF-A0A3M5T0I3-F1
#
_cell.length_a   1.000
_cell.length_b   1.000
_cell.length_c   1.000
_cell.angle_alpha   90.00
_cell.angle_beta   90.00
_cell.angle_gamma   90.00
#
_symmetry.space_group_name_H-M   'P 1'
#
loop_
_entity.id
_entity.type
_entity.pdbx_description
1 polymer ?
#
loop_
_entity_poly.entity_id
_entity_poly.type
_entity_poly.pdbx_seq_one_letter_code
_entity_poly.pdbx_strand_id
1 'polypeptide(L)'
;MAFDAFIQIADIPGEALDEKYSKWIGITGYNFGVNQSTSATASSSGGASSGRTTMTNFTFTKYLDSASCQLMEASCAGQHLKEVKLVL
;
A
#
# COMPACT_ATOMS: atom_id res chain seq x y z
N MET A 1 -7.02 20.86 6.67
CA MET A 1 -7.39 20.07 5.48
C MET A 1 -7.81 18.71 5.99
N ALA A 2 -8.99 18.22 5.60
CA ALA A 2 -9.38 16.86 5.93
C ALA A 2 -8.56 15.91 5.06
N PHE A 3 -8.02 14.84 5.65
CA PHE A 3 -7.38 13.77 4.91
C PHE A 3 -8.48 12.87 4.35
N ASP A 4 -8.54 12.74 3.04
CA ASP A 4 -9.47 11.85 2.36
C ASP A 4 -8.66 10.93 1.46
N ALA A 5 -8.79 9.62 1.65
CA ALA A 5 -7.97 8.66 0.95
C ALA A 5 -8.71 7.33 0.81
N PHE A 6 -8.53 6.71 -0.35
CA PHE A 6 -9.28 5.53 -0.74
C PHE A 6 -8.33 4.47 -1.32
N ILE A 7 -8.62 3.22 -0.99
CA ILE A 7 -7.92 2.05 -1.53
C ILE A 7 -8.90 1.20 -2.34
N GLN A 8 -8.48 0.80 -3.53
CA GLN A 8 -9.14 -0.23 -4.33
C GLN A 8 -8.31 -1.50 -4.30
N ILE A 9 -8.97 -2.62 -3.98
CA ILE A 9 -8.42 -3.96 -4.09
C ILE A 9 -9.39 -4.77 -4.94
N ALA A 10 -8.88 -5.45 -5.97
CA ALA A 10 -9.71 -6.31 -6.81
C ALA A 10 -10.45 -7.35 -5.95
N ASP A 11 -11.75 -7.54 -6.22
CA ASP A 11 -12.64 -8.50 -5.55
C ASP A 11 -12.95 -8.23 -4.06
N ILE A 12 -12.47 -7.12 -3.49
CA ILE A 12 -12.78 -6.70 -2.10
C ILE A 12 -13.43 -5.29 -2.12
N PRO A 13 -14.77 -5.19 -2.18
CA PRO A 13 -15.47 -3.91 -2.13
C PRO A 13 -15.44 -3.30 -0.72
N GLY A 14 -15.30 -1.98 -0.65
CA GLY A 14 -15.46 -1.18 0.56
C GLY A 14 -16.79 -0.41 0.61
N GLU A 15 -16.85 0.57 1.52
CA GLU A 15 -18.09 1.31 1.85
C GLU A 15 -18.03 2.80 1.52
N ALA A 16 -17.01 3.25 0.78
CA ALA A 16 -16.92 4.65 0.40
C ALA A 16 -18.16 5.10 -0.41
N LEU A 17 -18.73 6.23 0.01
CA LEU A 17 -19.90 6.87 -0.61
C LEU A 17 -19.53 8.02 -1.53
N ASP A 18 -18.23 8.26 -1.73
CA ASP A 18 -17.75 9.29 -2.65
C ASP A 18 -18.20 8.99 -4.09
N GLU A 19 -18.56 10.03 -4.85
CA GLU A 19 -19.07 9.87 -6.21
C GLU A 19 -18.04 9.26 -7.17
N LYS A 20 -16.75 9.55 -6.96
CA LYS A 20 -15.65 9.06 -7.81
C LYS A 20 -15.08 7.75 -7.31
N TYR A 21 -15.04 7.54 -6.00
CA TYR A 21 -14.45 6.37 -5.36
C TYR A 21 -15.50 5.48 -4.68
N SER A 22 -16.70 5.42 -5.24
CA SER A 22 -17.79 4.61 -4.69
C SER A 22 -17.37 3.14 -4.55
N LYS A 23 -17.69 2.54 -3.39
CA LYS A 23 -17.32 1.17 -3.00
C LYS A 23 -15.82 0.91 -2.88
N TRP A 24 -14.99 1.94 -2.78
CA TRP A 24 -13.60 1.80 -2.37
C TRP A 24 -13.52 1.73 -0.84
N ILE A 25 -12.34 1.33 -0.35
CA ILE A 25 -12.05 1.25 1.08
C ILE A 25 -11.53 2.60 1.55
N GLY A 26 -12.25 3.28 2.44
CA GLY A 26 -11.78 4.52 3.05
C GLY A 26 -10.66 4.24 4.06
N ILE A 27 -9.57 5.01 4.01
CA ILE A 27 -8.45 4.89 4.95
C ILE A 27 -8.22 6.20 5.71
N THR A 28 -7.69 6.08 6.93
CA THR A 28 -7.35 7.23 7.79
C THR A 28 -5.86 7.56 7.80
N GLY A 29 -5.04 6.69 7.22
CA GLY A 29 -3.62 6.93 7.03
C GLY A 29 -2.92 5.76 6.34
N TYR A 30 -1.72 6.03 5.81
CA TYR A 30 -0.86 5.01 5.23
C TYR A 30 0.62 5.34 5.51
N ASN A 31 1.47 4.32 5.36
CA ASN A 31 2.91 4.43 5.43
C ASN A 31 3.53 3.57 4.32
N PHE A 32 4.44 4.18 3.56
CA PHE A 32 5.24 3.51 2.56
C PHE A 32 6.60 4.17 2.47
N GLY A 33 7.66 3.38 2.51
CA GLY A 33 9.03 3.85 2.56
C GLY A 33 9.90 3.15 1.53
N VAL A 34 10.92 3.87 1.07
CA VAL A 34 11.93 3.36 0.15
C VAL A 34 13.30 3.74 0.71
N ASN A 35 14.20 2.77 0.81
CA ASN A 35 15.57 2.97 1.27
C ASN A 35 16.55 2.49 0.20
N GLN A 36 17.56 3.30 -0.10
CA GLN A 36 18.66 2.92 -0.99
C GLN A 36 19.93 2.75 -0.16
N SER A 37 20.48 1.54 -0.12
CA SER A 37 21.63 1.19 0.72
C SER A 37 22.98 1.50 0.06
N THR A 38 23.07 2.52 -0.81
CA THR A 38 24.33 2.90 -1.46
C THR A 38 25.22 3.65 -0.50
N SER A 39 26.51 3.33 -0.47
CA SER A 39 27.49 4.11 0.29
C SER A 39 27.56 5.54 -0.25
N ALA A 40 27.50 6.53 0.64
CA ALA A 40 27.67 7.94 0.29
C ALA A 40 29.15 8.33 0.08
N THR A 41 30.09 7.48 0.51
CA THR A 41 31.53 7.81 0.57
C THR A 41 32.42 6.82 -0.17
N ALA A 42 31.90 5.65 -0.54
CA ALA A 42 32.64 4.63 -1.28
C ALA A 42 31.94 4.32 -2.61
N SER A 43 32.70 4.41 -3.71
CA SER A 43 32.26 4.03 -5.05
C SER A 43 33.01 2.79 -5.50
N SER A 44 32.35 1.92 -6.25
CA SER A 44 33.03 0.82 -6.94
C SER A 44 33.88 1.39 -8.08
N SER A 45 35.02 0.76 -8.36
CA SER A 45 35.94 1.17 -9.42
C SER A 45 35.41 0.89 -10.85
N GLY A 46 34.17 0.40 -10.97
CA GLY A 46 33.47 0.12 -12.23
C GLY A 46 31.96 0.32 -12.09
N GLY A 47 31.16 -0.03 -13.11
CA GLY A 47 29.71 0.28 -13.13
C GLY A 47 28.80 -0.56 -12.22
N ALA A 48 29.34 -1.55 -11.50
CA ALA A 48 28.55 -2.42 -10.62
C ALA A 48 28.38 -1.77 -9.23
N SER A 49 27.13 -1.54 -8.80
CA SER A 49 26.81 -1.09 -7.43
C SER A 49 26.42 -2.28 -6.54
N SER A 50 26.92 -2.30 -5.31
CA SER A 50 26.54 -3.30 -4.28
C SER A 50 25.15 -3.01 -3.69
N GLY A 51 24.71 -1.75 -3.72
CA GLY A 51 23.42 -1.34 -3.16
C GLY A 51 22.24 -1.69 -4.06
N ARG A 52 21.16 -2.20 -3.47
CA ARG A 52 19.84 -2.31 -4.09
C ARG A 52 18.83 -1.54 -3.24
N THR A 53 17.83 -0.96 -3.91
CA THR A 53 16.72 -0.31 -3.22
C THR A 53 15.86 -1.34 -2.53
N THR A 54 15.58 -1.13 -1.25
CA THR A 54 14.63 -1.92 -0.48
C THR A 54 13.39 -1.08 -0.19
N MET A 55 12.22 -1.69 -0.31
CA MET A 55 10.94 -1.03 -0.06
C MET A 55 10.36 -1.58 1.25
N THR A 56 9.72 -0.74 2.04
CA THR A 56 8.96 -1.21 3.20
C THR A 56 7.65 -1.84 2.75
N ASN A 57 7.00 -2.56 3.66
CA ASN A 57 5.60 -2.92 3.45
C ASN A 57 4.76 -1.65 3.30
N PHE A 58 3.76 -1.72 2.43
CA PHE A 58 2.70 -0.73 2.38
C PHE A 58 1.72 -1.03 3.51
N THR A 59 1.64 -0.15 4.50
CA THR A 59 0.78 -0.32 5.68
C THR A 59 -0.25 0.79 5.69
N PHE A 60 -1.51 0.48 5.97
CA PHE A 60 -2.58 1.49 6.07
C PHE A 60 -3.49 1.22 7.26
N THR A 61 -4.15 2.27 7.72
CA THR A 61 -5.11 2.25 8.81
C THR A 61 -6.48 2.59 8.26
N LYS A 62 -7.50 1.84 8.66
CA LYS A 62 -8.90 2.05 8.27
C LYS A 62 -9.83 1.75 9.44
N TYR A 63 -11.07 2.24 9.35
CA TYR A 63 -12.13 1.79 10.25
C TYR A 63 -12.56 0.35 9.91
N LEU A 64 -13.25 -0.31 10.83
CA LEU A 64 -13.89 -1.58 10.51
C LEU A 64 -15.09 -1.31 9.60
N ASP A 65 -15.11 -1.97 8.44
CA ASP A 65 -16.17 -1.92 7.44
C ASP A 65 -16.37 -3.34 6.85
N SER A 66 -17.27 -3.50 5.88
CA SER A 66 -17.51 -4.77 5.18
C SER A 66 -16.29 -5.42 4.50
N ALA A 67 -15.29 -4.64 4.08
CA ALA A 67 -14.05 -5.18 3.49
C ALA A 67 -13.16 -5.88 4.53
N SER A 68 -13.30 -5.56 5.82
CA SER A 68 -12.38 -6.05 6.86
C SER A 68 -12.33 -7.58 6.97
N CYS A 69 -13.48 -8.25 6.90
CA CYS A 69 -13.53 -9.71 6.97
C CYS A 69 -12.86 -10.36 5.76
N GLN A 70 -13.09 -9.82 4.56
CA GLN A 70 -12.48 -10.32 3.33
C GLN A 70 -10.97 -10.09 3.29
N LEU A 71 -10.49 -8.94 3.80
CA LEU A 71 -9.05 -8.67 3.95
C LEU A 71 -8.40 -9.66 4.92
N MET A 72 -9.08 -9.97 6.03
CA MET A 72 -8.59 -10.94 7.01
C MET A 72 -8.55 -12.35 6.42
N GLU A 73 -9.60 -12.76 5.70
CA GLU A 73 -9.66 -14.03 4.99
C GLU A 73 -8.52 -14.15 3.95
N ALA A 74 -8.35 -13.14 3.10
CA ALA A 74 -7.28 -13.08 2.11
C ALA A 74 -5.89 -13.15 2.76
N SER A 75 -5.71 -12.49 3.90
CA SER A 75 -4.47 -12.55 4.68
C SER A 75 -4.22 -13.95 5.25
N CYS A 76 -5.24 -14.61 5.81
CA CYS A 76 -5.13 -15.97 6.34
C CYS A 76 -4.88 -17.01 5.25
N ALA A 77 -5.46 -16.81 4.06
CA ALA A 77 -5.27 -17.68 2.90
C ALA A 77 -3.92 -17.46 2.19
N GLY A 78 -3.19 -16.37 2.52
CA GLY A 78 -1.99 -15.97 1.77
C GLY A 78 -2.29 -15.61 0.32
N GLN A 79 -3.49 -15.09 0.06
CA GLN A 79 -3.95 -14.79 -1.29
C GLN A 79 -3.18 -13.62 -1.89
N HIS A 80 -2.66 -13.81 -3.12
CA HIS A 80 -2.05 -12.72 -3.86
C HIS A 80 -3.12 -11.86 -4.54
N LEU A 81 -3.13 -10.58 -4.21
CA LEU A 81 -4.02 -9.58 -4.80
C LEU A 81 -3.35 -9.02 -6.06
N LYS A 82 -4.04 -9.10 -7.21
CA LYS A 82 -3.47 -8.73 -8.51
C LYS A 82 -3.06 -7.26 -8.60
N GLU A 83 -3.86 -6.37 -8.03
CA GLU A 83 -3.66 -4.93 -8.09
C GLU A 83 -4.25 -4.26 -6.85
N VAL A 84 -3.52 -3.25 -6.34
CA VAL A 84 -3.97 -2.37 -5.26
C VAL A 84 -3.71 -0.94 -5.70
N LYS A 85 -4.73 -0.07 -5.64
CA LYS A 85 -4.61 1.36 -5.97
C LYS A 85 -4.90 2.19 -4.74
N LEU A 86 -4.04 3.17 -4.48
CA LEU A 86 -4.23 4.20 -3.46
C LEU A 86 -4.53 5.53 -4.17
N VAL A 87 -5.54 6.25 -3.68
CA VAL A 87 -5.84 7.62 -4.07
C VAL A 87 -5.95 8.50 -2.82
N LEU A 88 -5.50 9.75 -2.95
CA LEU A 88 -5.49 10.80 -1.93
C LEU A 88 -6.28 12.03 -2.42
#